data_AF-A0A2R6PZH4-F1
#
_entry.id   AF-A0A2R6PZH4-F1
#
_cell.length_a   1.000
_cell.length_b   1.000
_cell.length_c   1.000
_cell.angle_alpha   90.00
_cell.angle_beta   90.00
_cell.angle_gamma   90.00
#
_symmetry.space_group_name_H-M   'P 1'
#
loop_
_entity.id
_entity.type
_entity.pdbx_description
1 polymer ?
#
loop_
_entity_poly.entity_id
_entity_poly.type
_entity_poly.pdbx_seq_one_letter_code
_entity_poly.pdbx_strand_id
1 'polypeptide(L)'
;MTKEQIKEEIRKIKEAHAEDEEFPDEVDTPLDVPARRRFAKYRGLKSFRTSSWDPKESLPPEYAKIYAFDNFTRTQKHVLAKALNMEQGGVEDCIPASSYARLHIKEVPTGVASKLCNLVNTMPIIACGLLQHESKISVLHFSVKKHDTYTAPIKAKEELVFHVGFRQFVCRPIFSSDNINSDKHKMERFLHAGRFSIASIYAPISFPPLPLIVLKSEVASASPSVAAVGSLRSIDPDRITLKKIILTGYPLRVSKLKSTVRYMFHSPDDVKWFKPVEVWTKCGRRGRIKEPLGTHGAMKCVLNGVLQQHDTVCMSLYKRTYPKWPQHWFPLDA
;
A
#
# COMPACT_ATOMS: atom_id res chain seq x y z
N MET A 1 8.74 -20.09 -14.89
CA MET A 1 7.88 -19.52 -15.95
C MET A 1 8.64 -19.56 -17.26
N THR A 2 7.97 -19.87 -18.37
CA THR A 2 8.57 -19.76 -19.70
C THR A 2 8.68 -18.28 -20.13
N LYS A 3 9.61 -17.95 -21.02
CA LYS A 3 9.80 -16.55 -21.51
C LYS A 3 8.52 -15.95 -22.11
N GLU A 4 7.67 -16.79 -22.70
CA GLU A 4 6.38 -16.38 -23.28
C GLU A 4 5.37 -15.98 -22.22
N GLN A 5 5.27 -16.74 -21.13
CA GLN A 5 4.41 -16.41 -19.99
C GLN A 5 4.79 -15.06 -19.37
N ILE A 6 6.10 -14.78 -19.24
CA ILE A 6 6.60 -13.51 -18.72
C ILE A 6 6.20 -12.35 -19.64
N LYS A 7 6.37 -12.51 -20.96
CA LYS A 7 5.97 -11.48 -21.93
C LYS A 7 4.47 -11.19 -21.87
N GLU A 8 3.65 -12.23 -21.77
CA GLU A 8 2.21 -12.07 -21.68
C GLU A 8 1.77 -11.43 -20.35
N GLU A 9 2.41 -11.77 -19.24
CA GLU A 9 2.18 -11.12 -17.95
C GLU A 9 2.55 -9.63 -18.00
N ILE A 10 3.70 -9.27 -18.59
CA ILE A 10 4.08 -7.88 -18.81
C ILE A 10 3.05 -7.14 -19.66
N ARG A 11 2.55 -7.77 -20.74
CA ARG A 11 1.50 -7.18 -21.59
C ARG A 11 0.22 -6.90 -20.79
N LYS A 12 -0.25 -7.88 -20.01
CA LYS A 12 -1.43 -7.74 -19.14
C LYS A 12 -1.26 -6.64 -18.10
N ILE A 13 -0.06 -6.48 -17.53
CA ILE A 13 0.21 -5.42 -16.56
C ILE A 13 0.18 -4.04 -17.24
N LYS A 14 0.70 -3.92 -18.47
CA LYS A 14 0.65 -2.67 -19.24
C LYS A 14 -0.78 -2.28 -19.62
N GLU A 15 -1.58 -3.23 -20.11
CA GLU A 15 -3.00 -3.03 -20.42
C GLU A 15 -3.76 -2.59 -19.16
N ALA A 16 -3.57 -3.29 -18.05
CA ALA A 16 -4.22 -2.94 -16.77
C ALA A 16 -3.76 -1.59 -16.20
N HIS A 17 -2.55 -1.12 -16.51
CA HIS A 17 -2.10 0.22 -16.14
C HIS A 17 -2.79 1.29 -16.98
N ALA A 18 -2.89 1.09 -18.29
CA ALA A 18 -3.61 2.01 -19.18
C ALA A 18 -5.11 2.10 -18.83
N GLU A 19 -5.75 0.96 -18.53
CA GLU A 19 -7.13 0.93 -18.07
C GLU A 19 -7.34 1.67 -16.74
N ASP A 20 -6.39 1.57 -15.79
CA ASP A 20 -6.49 2.27 -14.51
C ASP A 20 -6.27 3.79 -14.65
N GLU A 21 -5.51 4.23 -15.67
CA GLU A 21 -5.35 5.65 -16.01
C GLU A 21 -6.62 6.23 -16.64
N GLU A 22 -7.31 5.48 -17.49
CA GLU A 22 -8.56 5.90 -18.14
C GLU A 22 -9.77 5.78 -17.21
N PHE A 23 -9.88 4.66 -16.48
CA PHE A 23 -11.01 4.30 -15.62
C PHE A 23 -10.54 3.93 -14.20
N PRO A 24 -10.12 4.93 -13.40
CA PRO A 24 -9.50 4.68 -12.11
C PRO A 24 -10.47 4.03 -11.13
N ASP A 25 -10.03 2.93 -10.50
CA ASP A 25 -10.77 2.20 -9.47
C ASP A 25 -12.12 1.59 -9.95
N GLU A 26 -12.47 1.63 -11.24
CA GLU A 26 -13.70 1.03 -11.77
C GLU A 26 -13.59 -0.51 -11.77
N VAL A 27 -14.67 -1.17 -11.33
CA VAL A 27 -14.74 -2.62 -11.21
C VAL A 27 -16.14 -3.10 -11.60
N ASP A 28 -16.19 -4.08 -12.50
CA ASP A 28 -17.44 -4.73 -12.87
C ASP A 28 -17.98 -5.64 -11.76
N THR A 29 -19.30 -5.65 -11.61
CA THR A 29 -19.96 -6.60 -10.74
C THR A 29 -19.99 -7.99 -11.38
N PRO A 30 -19.50 -9.04 -10.68
CA PRO A 30 -19.53 -10.38 -11.23
C PRO A 30 -20.98 -10.89 -11.39
N LEU A 31 -21.23 -11.62 -12.46
CA LEU A 31 -22.53 -12.27 -12.72
C LEU A 31 -22.75 -13.50 -11.83
N ASP A 32 -21.67 -14.26 -11.57
CA ASP A 32 -21.76 -15.57 -10.90
C ASP A 32 -21.94 -15.46 -9.38
N VAL A 33 -21.50 -14.35 -8.78
CA VAL A 33 -21.47 -14.16 -7.33
C VAL A 33 -22.26 -12.93 -6.94
N PRO A 34 -23.21 -13.01 -5.99
CA PRO A 34 -23.92 -11.83 -5.49
C PRO A 34 -22.97 -10.74 -5.02
N ALA A 35 -23.23 -9.50 -5.44
CA ALA A 35 -22.36 -8.36 -5.17
C ALA A 35 -22.19 -8.13 -3.65
N ARG A 36 -23.24 -8.39 -2.85
CA ARG A 36 -23.17 -8.31 -1.39
C ARG A 36 -22.13 -9.25 -0.78
N ARG A 37 -21.95 -10.44 -1.37
CA ARG A 37 -20.94 -11.42 -0.92
C ARG A 37 -19.55 -11.02 -1.42
N ARG A 38 -19.43 -10.64 -2.69
CA ARG A 38 -18.16 -10.21 -3.29
C ARG A 38 -17.56 -9.01 -2.57
N PHE A 39 -18.40 -8.04 -2.21
CA PHE A 39 -18.00 -6.79 -1.58
C PHE A 39 -18.38 -6.70 -0.09
N ALA A 40 -18.56 -7.83 0.60
CA ALA A 40 -18.97 -7.87 2.01
C ALA A 40 -18.04 -7.08 2.96
N LYS A 41 -16.74 -7.04 2.64
CA LYS A 41 -15.72 -6.31 3.43
C LYS A 41 -15.63 -4.81 3.08
N TYR A 42 -16.47 -4.33 2.16
CA TYR A 42 -16.49 -2.95 1.74
C TYR A 42 -17.65 -2.20 2.41
N ARG A 43 -17.45 -0.91 2.65
CA ARG A 43 -18.49 0.00 3.12
C ARG A 43 -18.53 1.28 2.30
N GLY A 44 -19.72 1.86 2.20
CA GLY A 44 -19.89 3.21 1.67
C GLY A 44 -19.42 4.25 2.68
N LEU A 45 -18.80 5.32 2.19
CA LEU A 45 -18.50 6.52 2.98
C LEU A 45 -19.20 7.71 2.33
N LYS A 46 -19.87 8.53 3.13
CA LYS A 46 -20.51 9.77 2.66
C LYS A 46 -19.46 10.77 2.14
N SER A 47 -18.34 10.86 2.85
CA SER A 47 -17.23 11.71 2.46
C SER A 47 -15.92 11.02 2.83
N PHE A 48 -15.04 10.87 1.85
CA PHE A 48 -13.71 10.31 2.09
C PHE A 48 -12.89 11.15 3.06
N ARG A 49 -13.14 12.46 3.17
CA ARG A 49 -12.36 13.35 4.04
C ARG A 49 -12.92 13.41 5.46
N THR A 50 -14.24 13.49 5.62
CA THR A 50 -14.88 13.82 6.90
C THR A 50 -15.48 12.63 7.63
N SER A 51 -15.83 11.54 6.94
CA SER A 51 -16.35 10.34 7.60
C SER A 51 -15.25 9.66 8.42
N SER A 52 -15.51 9.32 9.68
CA SER A 52 -14.53 8.63 10.53
C SER A 52 -14.27 7.20 10.06
N TRP A 53 -13.07 6.70 10.36
CA TRP A 53 -12.69 5.30 10.19
C TRP A 53 -11.81 4.91 11.37
N ASP A 54 -12.16 3.85 12.10
CA ASP A 54 -11.40 3.43 13.28
C ASP A 54 -10.08 2.72 12.87
N PRO A 55 -8.91 3.22 13.31
CA PRO A 55 -7.62 2.57 13.10
C PRO A 55 -7.47 1.19 13.74
N LYS A 56 -8.32 0.79 14.68
CA LYS A 56 -8.23 -0.51 15.35
C LYS A 56 -9.32 -1.50 14.93
N GLU A 57 -10.15 -1.13 13.96
CA GLU A 57 -11.18 -1.99 13.41
C GLU A 57 -10.60 -3.04 12.44
N SER A 58 -10.97 -4.31 12.61
CA SER A 58 -10.67 -5.43 11.70
C SER A 58 -9.17 -5.60 11.38
N LEU A 59 -8.31 -5.50 12.41
CA LEU A 59 -6.88 -5.69 12.27
C LEU A 59 -6.52 -7.13 11.85
N PRO A 60 -5.52 -7.32 10.99
CA PRO A 60 -5.05 -8.63 10.61
C PRO A 60 -4.20 -9.25 11.76
N PRO A 61 -4.12 -10.59 11.88
CA PRO A 61 -3.35 -11.24 12.96
C PRO A 61 -1.89 -10.79 13.08
N GLU A 62 -1.28 -10.37 11.98
CA GLU A 62 0.09 -9.87 11.92
C GLU A 62 0.29 -8.59 12.73
N TYR A 63 -0.76 -7.78 12.92
CA TYR A 63 -0.69 -6.59 13.76
C TYR A 63 -0.47 -6.91 15.26
N ALA A 64 -0.68 -8.16 15.69
CA ALA A 64 -0.32 -8.59 17.04
C ALA A 64 1.20 -8.77 17.22
N LYS A 65 1.96 -8.90 16.12
CA LYS A 65 3.41 -9.16 16.12
C LYS A 65 4.26 -7.91 16.00
N ILE A 66 3.64 -6.78 15.65
CA ILE A 66 4.34 -5.53 15.40
C ILE A 66 4.42 -4.66 16.65
N TYR A 67 5.43 -3.81 16.69
CA TYR A 67 5.60 -2.81 17.72
C TYR A 67 4.94 -1.49 17.31
N ALA A 68 4.07 -0.97 18.17
CA ALA A 68 3.47 0.35 18.02
C ALA A 68 4.13 1.33 19.00
N PHE A 69 4.44 2.53 18.52
CA PHE A 69 4.90 3.62 19.39
C PHE A 69 3.69 4.44 19.83
N ASP A 70 3.67 4.84 21.11
CA ASP A 70 2.71 5.82 21.61
C ASP A 70 3.01 7.22 21.02
N ASN A 71 4.28 7.65 21.12
CA ASN A 71 4.77 8.85 20.45
C ASN A 71 6.13 8.58 19.81
N PHE A 72 6.12 8.37 18.49
CA PHE A 72 7.31 8.06 17.72
C PHE A 72 8.36 9.19 17.80
N THR A 73 7.96 10.44 17.56
CA THR A 73 8.86 11.60 17.53
C THR A 73 9.56 11.83 18.87
N ARG A 74 8.84 11.65 19.99
CA ARG A 74 9.43 11.76 21.34
C ARG A 74 10.44 10.63 21.57
N THR A 75 10.09 9.42 21.19
CA THR A 75 10.94 8.23 21.37
C THR A 75 12.23 8.37 20.54
N GLN A 76 12.11 8.79 19.29
CA GLN A 76 13.25 9.04 18.40
C GLN A 76 14.23 10.06 19.01
N LYS A 77 13.72 11.23 19.44
CA LYS A 77 14.58 12.25 20.07
C LYS A 77 15.31 11.71 21.30
N HIS A 78 14.62 10.93 22.13
CA HIS A 78 15.21 10.33 23.33
C HIS A 78 16.29 9.30 22.98
N VAL A 79 16.03 8.39 22.02
CA VAL A 79 16.99 7.36 21.61
C VAL A 79 18.24 8.00 20.99
N LEU A 80 18.08 9.01 20.14
CA LEU A 80 19.20 9.72 19.53
C LEU A 80 20.01 10.51 20.57
N ALA A 81 19.36 11.21 21.50
CA ALA A 81 20.05 11.93 22.58
C ALA A 81 20.84 10.97 23.48
N LYS A 82 20.27 9.79 23.78
CA LYS A 82 20.96 8.75 24.56
C LYS A 82 22.19 8.21 23.82
N ALA A 83 22.09 7.98 22.52
CA ALA A 83 23.23 7.53 21.71
C ALA A 83 24.36 8.58 21.69
N LEU A 84 24.02 9.85 21.48
CA LEU A 84 25.01 10.96 21.51
C LEU A 84 25.68 11.11 22.88
N ASN A 85 24.92 10.96 23.97
CA ASN A 85 25.48 11.01 25.32
C ASN A 85 26.44 9.84 25.60
N MET A 86 26.17 8.65 25.03
CA MET A 86 27.08 7.50 25.15
C MET A 86 28.39 7.70 24.37
N GLU A 87 28.33 8.38 23.22
CA GLU A 87 29.51 8.74 22.44
C GLU A 87 30.38 9.79 23.14
N GLN A 88 29.75 10.81 23.74
CA GLN A 88 30.46 11.90 24.42
C GLN A 88 30.91 11.54 25.84
N GLY A 89 30.19 10.65 26.52
CA GLY A 89 30.32 10.38 27.94
C GLY A 89 31.55 9.59 28.37
N GLY A 90 32.44 9.17 27.44
CA GLY A 90 33.67 8.45 27.77
C GLY A 90 33.42 7.25 28.68
N VAL A 91 32.29 6.56 28.50
CA VAL A 91 31.95 5.38 29.30
C VAL A 91 32.95 4.29 28.97
N GLU A 92 33.54 3.64 29.99
CA GLU A 92 34.56 2.58 29.83
C GLU A 92 34.12 1.43 28.90
N ASP A 93 32.81 1.28 28.67
CA ASP A 93 32.20 0.23 27.84
C ASP A 93 32.10 0.56 26.33
N CYS A 94 32.55 1.73 25.88
CA CYS A 94 32.43 2.16 24.48
C CYS A 94 33.79 2.15 23.74
N ILE A 95 33.80 1.67 22.50
CA ILE A 95 34.98 1.72 21.63
C ILE A 95 35.00 3.08 20.90
N PRO A 96 36.07 3.89 21.01
CA PRO A 96 36.13 5.18 20.34
C PRO A 96 36.25 5.02 18.83
N ALA A 97 35.79 6.04 18.10
CA ALA A 97 35.91 6.08 16.64
C ALA A 97 37.36 5.88 16.20
N SER A 98 37.56 5.30 15.01
CA SER A 98 38.88 4.98 14.43
C SER A 98 39.75 3.94 15.16
N SER A 99 39.17 3.17 16.08
CA SER A 99 39.90 2.08 16.75
C SER A 99 39.85 0.78 15.96
N TYR A 100 40.93 0.00 15.98
CA TYR A 100 40.93 -1.37 15.45
C TYR A 100 40.32 -2.31 16.50
N ALA A 101 39.20 -2.94 16.15
CA ALA A 101 38.47 -3.82 17.05
C ALA A 101 38.18 -5.17 16.40
N ARG A 102 38.11 -6.23 17.24
CA ARG A 102 37.66 -7.56 16.84
C ARG A 102 36.27 -7.81 17.41
N LEU A 103 35.29 -7.99 16.54
CA LEU A 103 33.91 -8.27 16.93
C LEU A 103 33.67 -9.77 17.08
N HIS A 104 33.25 -10.20 18.27
CA HIS A 104 32.84 -11.58 18.55
C HIS A 104 31.31 -11.64 18.63
N ILE A 105 30.67 -12.11 17.56
CA ILE A 105 29.21 -12.22 17.47
C ILE A 105 28.79 -13.62 17.93
N LYS A 106 27.89 -13.68 18.92
CA LYS A 106 27.33 -14.94 19.41
C LYS A 106 26.21 -15.43 18.48
N GLU A 107 26.00 -16.75 18.46
CA GLU A 107 24.86 -17.40 17.79
C GLU A 107 24.78 -17.18 16.27
N VAL A 108 25.96 -17.12 15.65
CA VAL A 108 26.29 -17.39 14.25
C VAL A 108 25.67 -18.63 13.57
N PRO A 109 24.57 -18.64 12.78
CA PRO A 109 24.19 -19.86 12.06
C PRO A 109 25.32 -20.27 11.11
N THR A 110 25.70 -21.55 11.09
CA THR A 110 26.86 -22.06 10.33
C THR A 110 26.74 -21.79 8.83
N GLY A 111 25.52 -21.90 8.27
CA GLY A 111 25.24 -21.55 6.87
C GLY A 111 25.59 -20.10 6.54
N VAL A 112 25.16 -19.16 7.38
CA VAL A 112 25.46 -17.73 7.22
C VAL A 112 26.95 -17.45 7.40
N ALA A 113 27.60 -18.07 8.39
CA ALA A 113 29.03 -17.89 8.62
C ALA A 113 29.88 -18.34 7.41
N SER A 114 29.57 -19.51 6.82
CA SER A 114 30.28 -20.00 5.63
C SER A 114 30.12 -19.07 4.41
N LYS A 115 28.90 -18.57 4.18
CA LYS A 115 28.62 -17.58 3.12
C LYS A 115 29.39 -16.29 3.35
N LEU A 116 29.42 -15.79 4.58
CA LEU A 116 30.18 -14.58 4.93
C LEU A 116 31.67 -14.77 4.63
N CYS A 117 32.28 -15.89 5.04
CA CYS A 117 33.70 -16.18 4.75
C CYS A 117 34.01 -16.15 3.23
N ASN A 118 33.10 -16.67 2.40
CA ASN A 118 33.26 -16.61 0.95
C ASN A 118 33.11 -15.17 0.42
N LEU A 119 32.15 -14.41 0.94
CA LEU A 119 31.86 -13.04 0.53
C LEU A 119 32.99 -12.07 0.86
N VAL A 120 33.70 -12.26 2.00
CA VAL A 120 34.88 -11.44 2.39
C VAL A 120 35.89 -11.31 1.25
N ASN A 121 36.07 -12.36 0.45
CA ASN A 121 37.06 -12.38 -0.63
C ASN A 121 36.62 -11.59 -1.88
N THR A 122 35.33 -11.27 -1.99
CA THR A 122 34.73 -10.67 -3.20
C THR A 122 34.13 -9.30 -2.96
N MET A 123 33.64 -9.02 -1.74
CA MET A 123 32.90 -7.82 -1.40
C MET A 123 33.29 -7.32 0.00
N PRO A 124 33.29 -5.99 0.23
CA PRO A 124 33.52 -5.43 1.55
C PRO A 124 32.36 -5.77 2.48
N ILE A 125 32.69 -6.17 3.71
CA ILE A 125 31.71 -6.40 4.78
C ILE A 125 31.63 -5.16 5.65
N ILE A 126 30.41 -4.64 5.81
CA ILE A 126 30.11 -3.49 6.66
C ILE A 126 29.20 -3.98 7.79
N ALA A 127 29.56 -3.66 9.03
CA ALA A 127 28.73 -3.89 10.20
C ALA A 127 28.29 -2.53 10.77
N CYS A 128 27.02 -2.42 11.16
CA CYS A 128 26.46 -1.24 11.79
C CYS A 128 25.85 -1.57 13.16
N GLY A 129 26.05 -0.68 14.13
CA GLY A 129 25.36 -0.74 15.41
C GLY A 129 23.90 -0.36 15.23
N LEU A 130 23.00 -1.05 15.93
CA LEU A 130 21.57 -0.76 15.87
C LEU A 130 21.15 0.12 17.04
N LEU A 131 20.27 1.07 16.78
CA LEU A 131 19.70 1.90 17.83
C LEU A 131 18.63 1.13 18.63
N GLN A 132 18.29 1.66 19.80
CA GLN A 132 17.26 1.08 20.65
C GLN A 132 15.94 0.95 19.88
N HIS A 133 15.35 -0.25 19.90
CA HIS A 133 14.11 -0.64 19.19
C HIS A 133 14.22 -0.92 17.69
N GLU A 134 15.37 -0.74 17.03
CA GLU A 134 15.50 -1.04 15.60
C GLU A 134 15.54 -2.54 15.24
N SER A 135 15.59 -3.42 16.24
CA SER A 135 15.39 -4.87 16.06
C SER A 135 13.92 -5.26 15.96
N LYS A 136 13.01 -4.40 16.42
CA LYS A 136 11.57 -4.65 16.42
C LYS A 136 10.96 -4.35 15.05
N ILE A 137 9.90 -5.07 14.69
CA ILE A 137 9.18 -4.89 13.43
C ILE A 137 8.00 -3.94 13.63
N SER A 138 7.77 -3.04 12.68
CA SER A 138 6.59 -2.17 12.64
C SER A 138 6.12 -1.94 11.20
N VAL A 139 5.14 -1.05 11.02
CA VAL A 139 4.69 -0.57 9.71
C VAL A 139 5.44 0.72 9.39
N LEU A 140 6.29 0.67 8.37
CA LEU A 140 7.06 1.82 7.91
C LEU A 140 6.39 2.44 6.70
N HIS A 141 6.40 3.78 6.65
CA HIS A 141 5.89 4.58 5.55
C HIS A 141 7.01 5.37 4.88
N PHE A 142 7.19 5.11 3.60
CA PHE A 142 8.20 5.76 2.77
C PHE A 142 7.53 6.68 1.77
N SER A 143 8.06 7.90 1.62
CA SER A 143 7.76 8.74 0.48
C SER A 143 8.55 8.23 -0.71
N VAL A 144 7.88 7.78 -1.76
CA VAL A 144 8.51 7.18 -2.95
C VAL A 144 8.08 7.91 -4.21
N LYS A 145 9.04 8.14 -5.10
CA LYS A 145 8.83 8.63 -6.46
C LYS A 145 9.40 7.60 -7.43
N LYS A 146 8.63 7.23 -8.44
CA LYS A 146 9.10 6.38 -9.55
C LYS A 146 10.30 7.03 -10.21
N HIS A 147 11.36 6.26 -10.47
CA HIS A 147 12.56 6.79 -11.10
C HIS A 147 12.30 7.07 -12.58
N ASP A 148 12.81 8.20 -13.09
CA ASP A 148 12.45 8.69 -14.43
C ASP A 148 12.96 7.77 -15.56
N THR A 149 14.04 7.01 -15.33
CA THR A 149 14.53 6.02 -16.31
C THR A 149 13.71 4.73 -16.33
N TYR A 150 12.92 4.46 -15.29
CA TYR A 150 12.16 3.23 -15.16
C TYR A 150 10.77 3.42 -15.76
N THR A 151 10.55 2.97 -16.99
CA THR A 151 9.28 3.20 -17.71
C THR A 151 8.20 2.18 -17.32
N ALA A 152 8.60 0.95 -17.00
CA ALA A 152 7.65 -0.13 -16.75
C ALA A 152 6.68 0.15 -15.58
N PRO A 153 5.42 -0.32 -15.66
CA PRO A 153 4.46 -0.17 -14.58
C PRO A 153 4.90 -0.96 -13.34
N ILE A 154 4.70 -0.37 -12.15
CA ILE A 154 5.00 -1.01 -10.86
C ILE A 154 3.67 -1.19 -10.14
N LYS A 155 3.27 -2.45 -9.94
CA LYS A 155 1.98 -2.78 -9.34
C LYS A 155 2.09 -2.79 -7.82
N ALA A 156 1.04 -2.35 -7.13
CA ALA A 156 0.96 -2.50 -5.69
C ALA A 156 0.98 -3.98 -5.31
N LYS A 157 1.67 -4.32 -4.21
CA LYS A 157 1.90 -5.68 -3.69
C LYS A 157 2.76 -6.58 -4.58
N GLU A 158 3.42 -6.01 -5.59
CA GLU A 158 4.54 -6.66 -6.27
C GLU A 158 5.75 -6.73 -5.34
N GLU A 159 6.62 -7.72 -5.55
CA GLU A 159 7.82 -7.90 -4.75
C GLU A 159 8.92 -6.95 -5.20
N LEU A 160 9.47 -6.19 -4.26
CA LEU A 160 10.48 -5.17 -4.50
C LEU A 160 11.53 -5.24 -3.38
N VAL A 161 12.77 -4.87 -3.72
CA VAL A 161 13.86 -4.80 -2.75
C VAL A 161 14.04 -3.36 -2.31
N PHE A 162 13.80 -3.09 -1.02
CA PHE A 162 13.92 -1.78 -0.39
C PHE A 162 15.29 -1.67 0.28
N HIS A 163 16.12 -0.76 -0.22
CA HIS A 163 17.40 -0.40 0.38
C HIS A 163 17.21 0.85 1.23
N VAL A 164 17.19 0.68 2.55
CA VAL A 164 16.92 1.72 3.54
C VAL A 164 18.18 1.93 4.39
N GLY A 165 18.96 2.96 4.07
CA GLY A 165 20.27 3.17 4.68
C GLY A 165 21.18 1.94 4.48
N PHE A 166 21.55 1.27 5.58
CA PHE A 166 22.38 0.05 5.56
C PHE A 166 21.59 -1.25 5.45
N ARG A 167 20.25 -1.20 5.47
CA ARG A 167 19.40 -2.40 5.49
C ARG A 167 18.75 -2.64 4.13
N GLN A 168 18.57 -3.91 3.80
CA GLN A 168 17.88 -4.35 2.60
C GLN A 168 16.72 -5.24 2.99
N PHE A 169 15.54 -4.96 2.43
CA PHE A 169 14.33 -5.74 2.72
C PHE A 169 13.65 -6.16 1.43
N VAL A 170 13.23 -7.43 1.36
CA VAL A 170 12.32 -7.85 0.30
C VAL A 170 10.89 -7.75 0.80
N CYS A 171 10.06 -6.96 0.14
CA CYS A 171 8.71 -6.70 0.61
C CYS A 171 7.74 -6.39 -0.53
N ARG A 172 6.44 -6.43 -0.19
CA ARG A 172 5.33 -6.19 -1.11
C ARG A 172 4.56 -4.95 -0.67
N PRO A 173 4.97 -3.74 -1.11
CA PRO A 173 4.41 -2.49 -0.61
C PRO A 173 2.99 -2.25 -1.08
N ILE A 174 2.27 -1.48 -0.27
CA ILE A 174 1.04 -0.81 -0.71
C ILE A 174 1.35 0.65 -0.97
N PHE A 175 0.99 1.12 -2.16
CA PHE A 175 1.08 2.53 -2.53
C PHE A 175 -0.20 3.26 -2.13
N SER A 176 -0.06 4.49 -1.69
CA SER A 176 -1.18 5.34 -1.30
C SER A 176 -0.92 6.81 -1.59
N SER A 177 -1.99 7.56 -1.85
CA SER A 177 -1.94 9.00 -2.06
C SER A 177 -1.53 9.74 -0.78
N ASP A 178 -0.66 10.72 -0.89
CA ASP A 178 -0.31 11.56 0.24
C ASP A 178 -1.19 12.80 0.38
N ASN A 179 -2.20 12.72 1.25
CA ASN A 179 -3.10 13.83 1.55
C ASN A 179 -2.81 14.36 2.95
N ILE A 180 -2.27 15.57 3.05
CA ILE A 180 -1.92 16.20 4.33
C ILE A 180 -3.18 16.44 5.20
N ASN A 181 -4.30 16.75 4.56
CA ASN A 181 -5.53 17.16 5.25
C ASN A 181 -6.52 16.00 5.52
N SER A 182 -6.06 14.76 5.51
CA SER A 182 -6.89 13.59 5.81
C SER A 182 -6.10 12.50 6.52
N ASP A 183 -6.74 11.90 7.51
CA ASP A 183 -6.38 10.66 8.20
C ASP A 183 -6.47 9.41 7.31
N LYS A 184 -7.25 9.46 6.23
CA LYS A 184 -7.46 8.37 5.28
C LYS A 184 -6.70 8.62 4.00
N HIS A 185 -6.02 7.59 3.52
CA HIS A 185 -5.21 7.64 2.30
C HIS A 185 -5.76 6.66 1.27
N LYS A 186 -5.98 7.13 0.04
CA LYS A 186 -6.48 6.27 -1.05
C LYS A 186 -5.35 5.35 -1.48
N MET A 187 -5.60 4.04 -1.52
CA MET A 187 -4.68 3.08 -2.11
C MET A 187 -4.58 3.32 -3.61
N GLU A 188 -3.37 3.26 -4.15
CA GLU A 188 -3.10 3.29 -5.58
C GLU A 188 -2.80 1.87 -6.07
N ARG A 189 -3.33 1.50 -7.24
CA ARG A 189 -3.09 0.17 -7.82
C ARG A 189 -1.70 0.07 -8.44
N PHE A 190 -1.19 1.18 -8.93
CA PHE A 190 0.12 1.33 -9.52
C PHE A 190 0.86 2.53 -8.93
N LEU A 191 2.19 2.49 -8.98
CA LEU A 191 3.01 3.67 -8.71
C LEU A 191 3.08 4.53 -9.98
N HIS A 192 2.46 5.70 -9.93
CA HIS A 192 2.41 6.61 -11.07
C HIS A 192 3.69 7.44 -11.17
N ALA A 193 4.10 7.77 -12.40
CA ALA A 193 5.24 8.63 -12.67
C ALA A 193 4.93 10.11 -12.30
N GLY A 194 5.99 10.88 -12.00
CA GLY A 194 5.89 12.33 -11.79
C GLY A 194 5.29 12.78 -10.44
N ARG A 195 4.75 11.89 -9.61
CA ARG A 195 4.22 12.22 -8.28
C ARG A 195 4.87 11.40 -7.17
N PHE A 196 4.84 11.95 -5.95
CA PHE A 196 5.21 11.22 -4.75
C PHE A 196 4.00 10.45 -4.22
N SER A 197 4.21 9.17 -3.93
CA SER A 197 3.24 8.30 -3.27
C SER A 197 3.85 7.75 -1.98
N ILE A 198 3.00 7.26 -1.07
CA ILE A 198 3.46 6.64 0.17
C ILE A 198 3.43 5.12 0.03
N ALA A 199 4.60 4.50 0.13
CA ALA A 199 4.77 3.06 0.21
C ALA A 199 4.73 2.61 1.67
N SER A 200 3.79 1.71 2.01
CA SER A 200 3.64 1.15 3.34
C SER A 200 4.05 -0.32 3.35
N ILE A 201 4.95 -0.71 4.25
CA ILE A 201 5.50 -2.06 4.37
C ILE A 201 5.65 -2.48 5.83
N TYR A 202 5.71 -3.78 6.09
CA TYR A 202 6.28 -4.28 7.34
C TYR A 202 7.79 -4.35 7.21
N ALA A 203 8.51 -3.70 8.12
CA ALA A 203 9.97 -3.74 8.17
C ALA A 203 10.45 -3.57 9.62
N PRO A 204 11.68 -4.00 9.94
CA PRO A 204 12.37 -3.55 11.14
C PRO A 204 12.39 -2.03 11.22
N ILE A 205 12.17 -1.50 12.42
CA ILE A 205 12.16 -0.06 12.69
C ILE A 205 13.52 0.53 12.34
N SER A 206 13.52 1.71 11.74
CA SER A 206 14.74 2.49 11.48
C SER A 206 14.39 3.97 11.69
N PHE A 207 15.23 4.72 12.38
CA PHE A 207 14.88 6.11 12.70
C PHE A 207 15.14 7.05 11.50
N PRO A 208 14.16 7.87 11.07
CA PRO A 208 14.37 8.89 10.04
C PRO A 208 15.44 9.92 10.45
N PRO A 209 16.02 10.69 9.52
CA PRO A 209 15.83 10.62 8.07
C PRO A 209 16.68 9.51 7.45
N LEU A 210 16.08 8.66 6.60
CA LEU A 210 16.80 7.63 5.85
C LEU A 210 16.44 7.69 4.38
N PRO A 211 17.42 7.78 3.46
CA PRO A 211 17.14 7.65 2.05
C PRO A 211 16.72 6.22 1.72
N LEU A 212 15.85 6.09 0.73
CA LEU A 212 15.34 4.83 0.20
C LEU A 212 15.68 4.73 -1.28
N ILE A 213 16.24 3.58 -1.67
CA ILE A 213 16.33 3.16 -3.06
C ILE A 213 15.52 1.87 -3.20
N VAL A 214 14.60 1.84 -4.16
CA VAL A 214 13.77 0.66 -4.44
C VAL A 214 14.29 0.03 -5.72
N LEU A 215 14.72 -1.21 -5.60
CA LEU A 215 15.19 -2.02 -6.70
C LEU A 215 14.14 -3.04 -7.12
N LYS A 216 14.04 -3.27 -8.43
CA LYS A 216 13.22 -4.32 -9.01
C LYS A 216 14.10 -5.26 -9.83
N SER A 217 14.02 -6.55 -9.51
CA SER A 217 14.64 -7.61 -10.29
C SER A 217 13.62 -8.10 -11.33
N GLU A 218 13.92 -7.95 -12.61
CA GLU A 218 13.05 -8.44 -13.70
C GLU A 218 13.20 -9.95 -13.92
N VAL A 219 14.37 -10.51 -13.57
CA VAL A 219 14.72 -11.93 -13.68
C VAL A 219 15.72 -12.27 -12.57
N ALA A 220 15.62 -13.47 -11.98
CA ALA A 220 16.51 -13.95 -10.92
C ALA A 220 18.02 -13.89 -11.23
N SER A 221 18.40 -13.72 -12.50
CA SER A 221 19.79 -13.65 -12.96
C SER A 221 20.22 -12.29 -13.53
N ALA A 222 19.33 -11.29 -13.56
CA ALA A 222 19.62 -9.96 -14.11
C ALA A 222 19.96 -8.96 -12.99
N SER A 223 20.86 -8.02 -13.29
CA SER A 223 21.17 -6.91 -12.39
C SER A 223 19.89 -6.14 -12.04
N PRO A 224 19.62 -5.88 -10.75
CA PRO A 224 18.40 -5.18 -10.35
C PRO A 224 18.39 -3.75 -10.89
N SER A 225 17.24 -3.32 -11.39
CA SER A 225 17.03 -1.96 -11.90
C SER A 225 16.50 -1.04 -10.80
N VAL A 226 16.89 0.23 -10.83
CA VAL A 226 16.36 1.24 -9.91
C VAL A 226 14.94 1.61 -10.36
N ALA A 227 13.95 1.18 -9.58
CA ALA A 227 12.54 1.37 -9.91
C ALA A 227 11.96 2.65 -9.30
N ALA A 228 12.37 2.99 -8.07
CA ALA A 228 11.93 4.18 -7.37
C ALA A 228 12.99 4.68 -6.38
N VAL A 229 12.92 5.97 -6.05
CA VAL A 229 13.77 6.63 -5.05
C VAL A 229 12.86 7.32 -4.04
N GLY A 230 13.31 7.44 -2.79
CA GLY A 230 12.49 7.98 -1.74
C GLY A 230 13.21 8.25 -0.43
N SER A 231 12.42 8.43 0.61
CA SER A 231 12.91 8.54 1.98
C SER A 231 11.90 7.97 2.97
N LEU A 232 12.41 7.51 4.12
CA LEU A 232 11.57 7.11 5.24
C LEU A 232 10.91 8.35 5.85
N ARG A 233 9.58 8.33 5.92
CA ARG A 233 8.79 9.45 6.42
C ARG A 233 8.35 9.26 7.85
N SER A 234 7.67 8.15 8.13
CA SER A 234 7.12 7.87 9.46
C SER A 234 6.97 6.38 9.69
N ILE A 235 6.80 6.02 10.96
CA ILE A 235 6.57 4.65 11.42
C ILE A 235 5.29 4.69 12.23
N ASP A 236 4.21 4.16 11.67
CA ASP A 236 2.88 4.27 12.26
C ASP A 236 1.97 3.12 11.79
N PRO A 237 1.63 2.15 12.66
CA PRO A 237 0.69 1.11 12.27
C PRO A 237 -0.75 1.60 12.09
N ASP A 238 -1.10 2.77 12.64
CA ASP A 238 -2.47 3.28 12.68
C ASP A 238 -2.87 4.05 11.41
N ARG A 239 -1.91 4.44 10.56
CA ARG A 239 -2.20 5.10 9.27
C ARG A 239 -3.19 4.29 8.44
N ILE A 240 -4.28 4.93 8.03
CA ILE A 240 -5.39 4.25 7.35
C ILE A 240 -5.22 4.33 5.84
N THR A 241 -4.94 3.18 5.22
CA THR A 241 -4.96 3.03 3.75
C THR A 241 -6.24 2.33 3.29
N LEU A 242 -7.03 2.99 2.44
CA LEU A 242 -8.30 2.51 1.94
C LEU A 242 -8.25 2.22 0.44
N LYS A 243 -8.56 0.98 0.06
CA LYS A 243 -8.85 0.63 -1.32
C LYS A 243 -10.25 1.10 -1.68
N LYS A 244 -10.33 2.00 -2.66
CA LYS A 244 -11.57 2.40 -3.32
C LYS A 244 -11.89 1.42 -4.45
N ILE A 245 -13.16 1.14 -4.65
CA ILE A 245 -13.69 0.57 -5.89
C ILE A 245 -14.92 1.40 -6.30
N ILE A 246 -15.16 1.49 -7.60
CA ILE A 246 -16.29 2.19 -8.18
C ILE A 246 -17.12 1.18 -8.97
N LEU A 247 -18.37 0.98 -8.56
CA LEU A 247 -19.34 0.22 -9.33
C LEU A 247 -20.08 1.18 -10.26
N THR A 248 -20.19 0.83 -11.53
CA THR A 248 -20.80 1.66 -12.56
C THR A 248 -22.17 1.12 -12.97
N GLY A 249 -23.05 2.01 -13.38
CA GLY A 249 -24.38 1.67 -13.85
C GLY A 249 -24.88 2.70 -14.84
N TYR A 250 -25.72 2.25 -15.77
CA TYR A 250 -26.18 3.07 -16.89
C TYR A 250 -27.66 3.44 -16.73
N PRO A 251 -28.04 4.69 -17.02
CA PRO A 251 -29.43 5.10 -16.98
C PRO A 251 -30.21 4.45 -18.12
N LEU A 252 -31.33 3.83 -17.79
CA LEU A 252 -32.29 3.32 -18.76
C LEU A 252 -33.36 4.37 -19.08
N ARG A 253 -34.01 4.92 -18.04
CA ARG A 253 -35.11 5.87 -18.16
C ARG A 253 -34.94 6.97 -17.14
N VAL A 254 -35.01 8.22 -17.59
CA VAL A 254 -34.93 9.41 -16.73
C VAL A 254 -36.28 10.13 -16.71
N SER A 255 -36.70 10.56 -15.53
CA SER A 255 -37.91 11.35 -15.32
C SER A 255 -37.67 12.40 -14.23
N LYS A 256 -37.47 13.66 -14.65
CA LYS A 256 -37.08 14.76 -13.75
C LYS A 256 -35.86 14.36 -12.89
N LEU A 257 -36.04 14.29 -11.58
CA LEU A 257 -35.01 13.92 -10.59
C LEU A 257 -34.89 12.41 -10.33
N LYS A 258 -35.76 11.60 -10.94
CA LYS A 258 -35.80 10.14 -10.76
C LYS A 258 -35.16 9.46 -11.99
N SER A 259 -34.27 8.52 -11.77
CA SER A 259 -33.67 7.72 -12.85
C SER A 259 -33.78 6.23 -12.53
N THR A 260 -34.02 5.43 -13.57
CA THR A 260 -33.91 3.97 -13.49
C THR A 260 -32.52 3.59 -14.00
N VAL A 261 -31.73 2.93 -13.17
CA VAL A 261 -30.34 2.53 -13.46
C VAL A 261 -30.28 1.01 -13.60
N ARG A 262 -29.52 0.52 -14.57
CA ARG A 262 -29.25 -0.91 -14.84
C ARG A 262 -27.76 -1.21 -14.86
N TYR A 263 -27.43 -2.50 -14.82
CA TYR A 263 -26.08 -3.06 -14.93
C TYR A 263 -25.10 -2.79 -13.77
N MET A 264 -25.47 -1.99 -12.76
CA MET A 264 -24.68 -1.88 -11.53
C MET A 264 -24.81 -3.10 -10.61
N PHE A 265 -25.97 -3.76 -10.64
CA PHE A 265 -26.23 -4.98 -9.87
C PHE A 265 -27.09 -5.92 -10.72
N HIS A 266 -27.03 -7.21 -10.40
CA HIS A 266 -27.79 -8.26 -11.11
C HIS A 266 -28.90 -8.89 -10.26
N SER A 267 -28.91 -8.62 -8.94
CA SER A 267 -29.89 -9.14 -7.99
C SER A 267 -30.58 -8.00 -7.22
N PRO A 268 -31.92 -8.07 -6.98
CA PRO A 268 -32.64 -7.06 -6.20
C PRO A 268 -32.21 -7.03 -4.73
N ASP A 269 -31.72 -8.13 -4.19
CA ASP A 269 -31.22 -8.19 -2.81
C ASP A 269 -29.92 -7.43 -2.64
N ASP A 270 -29.07 -7.40 -3.68
CA ASP A 270 -27.85 -6.60 -3.66
C ASP A 270 -28.19 -5.10 -3.66
N VAL A 271 -29.19 -4.69 -4.44
CA VAL A 271 -29.70 -3.31 -4.42
C VAL A 271 -30.20 -2.92 -3.02
N LYS A 272 -30.92 -3.82 -2.33
CA LYS A 272 -31.38 -3.57 -0.94
C LYS A 272 -30.21 -3.46 0.03
N TRP A 273 -29.19 -4.32 -0.10
CA TRP A 273 -28.00 -4.30 0.73
C TRP A 273 -27.22 -2.98 0.60
N PHE A 274 -27.02 -2.50 -0.63
CA PHE A 274 -26.28 -1.26 -0.90
C PHE A 274 -27.14 0.02 -0.88
N LYS A 275 -28.42 -0.09 -0.54
CA LYS A 275 -29.35 1.05 -0.45
C LYS A 275 -28.86 2.24 0.42
N PRO A 276 -28.15 2.02 1.55
CA PRO A 276 -27.64 3.13 2.36
C PRO A 276 -26.50 3.93 1.70
N VAL A 277 -25.88 3.40 0.65
CA VAL A 277 -24.71 4.02 0.00
C VAL A 277 -25.16 5.15 -0.94
N GLU A 278 -24.47 6.28 -0.87
CA GLU A 278 -24.69 7.42 -1.78
C GLU A 278 -24.20 7.08 -3.19
N VAL A 279 -25.02 7.40 -4.19
CA VAL A 279 -24.65 7.31 -5.60
C VAL A 279 -24.32 8.69 -6.14
N TRP A 280 -23.35 8.76 -7.03
CA TRP A 280 -22.91 9.98 -7.69
C TRP A 280 -22.75 9.73 -9.19
N THR A 281 -22.58 10.76 -10.00
CA THR A 281 -22.45 10.60 -11.46
C THR A 281 -21.21 11.31 -11.97
N LYS A 282 -20.68 10.86 -13.13
CA LYS A 282 -19.49 11.48 -13.73
C LYS A 282 -19.73 12.95 -14.06
N CYS A 283 -20.96 13.35 -14.38
CA CYS A 283 -21.35 14.76 -14.54
C CYS A 283 -21.65 15.51 -13.22
N GLY A 284 -21.25 14.98 -12.06
CA GLY A 284 -21.27 15.69 -10.78
C GLY A 284 -22.63 15.69 -10.04
N ARG A 285 -23.60 14.87 -10.45
CA ARG A 285 -24.86 14.71 -9.71
C ARG A 285 -24.66 13.76 -8.53
N ARG A 286 -25.50 13.91 -7.49
CA ARG A 286 -25.50 13.07 -6.29
C ARG A 286 -26.90 12.66 -5.90
N GLY A 287 -27.04 11.51 -5.25
CA GLY A 287 -28.32 11.03 -4.80
C GLY A 287 -28.28 9.69 -4.09
N ARG A 288 -29.44 9.04 -4.03
CA ARG A 288 -29.62 7.79 -3.26
C ARG A 288 -30.50 6.80 -4.00
N ILE A 289 -30.33 5.53 -3.65
CA ILE A 289 -31.17 4.43 -4.12
C ILE A 289 -32.51 4.47 -3.36
N LYS A 290 -33.62 4.42 -4.11
CA LYS A 290 -34.98 4.41 -3.54
C LYS A 290 -35.47 2.98 -3.35
N GLU A 291 -35.57 2.23 -4.44
CA GLU A 291 -36.15 0.88 -4.48
C GLU A 291 -35.56 0.05 -5.63
N PRO A 292 -35.41 -1.27 -5.46
CA PRO A 292 -35.14 -2.18 -6.57
C PRO A 292 -36.34 -2.28 -7.50
N LEU A 293 -36.08 -2.55 -8.78
CA LEU A 293 -37.08 -2.73 -9.83
C LEU A 293 -36.86 -4.08 -10.51
N GLY A 294 -37.90 -4.92 -10.50
CA GLY A 294 -37.87 -6.25 -11.14
C GLY A 294 -36.89 -7.23 -10.47
N THR A 295 -36.47 -8.24 -11.23
CA THR A 295 -35.65 -9.38 -10.78
C THR A 295 -34.18 -9.26 -11.15
N HIS A 296 -33.80 -8.39 -12.09
CA HIS A 296 -32.45 -8.32 -12.68
C HIS A 296 -31.59 -7.18 -12.10
N GLY A 297 -31.81 -6.80 -10.83
CA GLY A 297 -30.98 -5.80 -10.14
C GLY A 297 -31.11 -4.36 -10.67
N ALA A 298 -32.10 -4.06 -11.50
CA ALA A 298 -32.42 -2.68 -11.86
C ALA A 298 -32.87 -1.91 -10.60
N MET A 299 -32.57 -0.62 -10.54
CA MET A 299 -32.87 0.19 -9.37
C MET A 299 -33.35 1.58 -9.74
N LYS A 300 -34.17 2.17 -8.86
CA LYS A 300 -34.62 3.54 -8.99
C LYS A 300 -33.78 4.43 -8.10
N CYS A 301 -33.15 5.43 -8.68
CA CYS A 301 -32.35 6.43 -7.98
C CYS A 301 -33.09 7.77 -7.96
N VAL A 302 -32.89 8.53 -6.89
CA VAL A 302 -33.32 9.93 -6.77
C VAL A 302 -32.07 10.79 -6.65
N LEU A 303 -31.87 11.69 -7.61
CA LEU A 303 -30.71 12.56 -7.73
C LEU A 303 -31.09 14.02 -7.42
N ASN A 304 -30.09 14.84 -7.12
CA ASN A 304 -30.24 16.28 -6.90
C ASN A 304 -30.47 17.10 -8.19
N GLY A 305 -30.36 16.47 -9.36
CA GLY A 305 -30.59 17.09 -10.67
C GLY A 305 -31.06 16.09 -11.72
N VAL A 306 -31.41 16.60 -12.90
CA VAL A 306 -31.79 15.76 -14.04
C VAL A 306 -30.55 15.05 -14.58
N LEU A 307 -30.65 13.75 -14.77
CA LEU A 307 -29.59 12.89 -15.30
C LEU A 307 -29.60 12.90 -16.84
N GLN A 308 -28.43 13.00 -17.47
CA GLN A 308 -28.32 12.87 -18.93
C GLN A 308 -28.22 11.39 -19.32
N GLN A 309 -28.69 11.02 -20.51
CA GLN A 309 -28.70 9.62 -20.95
C GLN A 309 -27.28 9.05 -21.16
N HIS A 310 -26.30 9.90 -21.47
CA HIS A 310 -24.89 9.52 -21.62
C HIS A 310 -24.12 9.56 -20.29
N ASP A 311 -24.74 9.99 -19.19
CA ASP A 311 -24.08 10.04 -17.89
C ASP A 311 -24.00 8.64 -17.27
N THR A 312 -22.96 8.40 -16.47
CA THR A 312 -22.75 7.12 -15.79
C THR A 312 -22.99 7.31 -14.29
N VAL A 313 -23.83 6.45 -13.71
CA VAL A 313 -24.08 6.44 -12.28
C VAL A 313 -23.03 5.55 -11.61
N CYS A 314 -22.39 6.08 -10.59
CA CYS A 314 -21.27 5.47 -9.89
C CYS A 314 -21.58 5.31 -8.40
N MET A 315 -21.08 4.23 -7.81
CA MET A 315 -21.11 3.98 -6.37
C MET A 315 -19.69 3.75 -5.87
N SER A 316 -19.23 4.56 -4.91
CA SER A 316 -17.91 4.39 -4.30
C SER A 316 -17.98 3.51 -3.06
N LEU A 317 -17.23 2.41 -3.05
CA LEU A 317 -17.08 1.53 -1.91
C LEU A 317 -15.63 1.49 -1.44
N TYR A 318 -15.41 1.41 -0.13
CA TYR A 318 -14.09 1.47 0.49
C TYR A 318 -13.84 0.28 1.40
N LYS A 319 -12.61 -0.21 1.40
CA LYS A 319 -12.14 -1.25 2.32
C LYS A 319 -10.72 -0.91 2.79
N ARG A 320 -10.45 -1.11 4.08
CA ARG A 320 -9.08 -0.98 4.60
C ARG A 320 -8.17 -2.09 4.10
N THR A 321 -6.97 -1.71 3.71
CA THR A 321 -5.94 -2.61 3.19
C THR A 321 -4.66 -2.49 3.97
N TYR A 322 -4.07 -3.64 4.29
CA TYR A 322 -2.81 -3.76 5.02
C TYR A 322 -1.73 -4.32 4.11
N PRO A 323 -0.45 -3.93 4.31
CA PRO A 323 0.68 -4.53 3.62
C PRO A 323 0.69 -6.04 3.76
N LYS A 324 1.36 -6.75 2.85
CA LYS A 324 1.55 -8.20 2.99
C LYS A 324 2.75 -8.45 3.89
N TRP A 325 2.62 -9.42 4.80
CA TRP A 325 3.76 -9.92 5.57
C TRP A 325 4.80 -10.53 4.62
N PRO A 326 6.08 -10.17 4.73
CA PRO A 326 7.12 -10.72 3.86
C PRO A 326 7.33 -12.21 4.15
N GLN A 327 7.53 -13.00 3.09
CA GLN A 327 7.84 -14.43 3.21
C GLN A 327 9.32 -14.64 3.59
N HIS A 328 10.19 -13.84 2.98
CA HIS A 328 11.61 -13.73 3.29
C HIS A 328 11.91 -12.24 3.53
N TRP A 329 12.68 -11.93 4.57
CA TRP A 329 12.97 -10.55 4.96
C TRP A 329 14.16 -9.97 4.21
N PHE A 330 15.15 -10.81 3.92
CA PHE A 330 16.43 -10.41 3.36
C PHE A 330 16.62 -11.04 1.98
N PRO A 331 17.27 -10.34 1.03
CA PRO A 331 17.49 -10.85 -0.32
C PRO A 331 18.50 -11.99 -0.40
N LEU A 332 19.35 -12.14 0.62
CA LEU A 332 20.21 -13.31 0.78
C LEU A 332 19.46 -14.34 1.61
N ASP A 333 19.14 -15.49 1.01
CA ASP A 333 18.61 -16.63 1.75
C ASP A 333 19.65 -17.12 2.77
N ALA A 334 19.21 -17.38 4.01
CA ALA A 334 20.05 -17.87 5.10
C ALA A 334 20.71 -19.22 4.78
#